data_AF-A0A8T2QQR0-F1
#
_entry.id   AF-A0A8T2QQR0-F1
#
_cell.length_a   1.000
_cell.length_b   1.000
_cell.length_c   1.000
_cell.angle_alpha   90.00
_cell.angle_beta   90.00
_cell.angle_gamma   90.00
#
_symmetry.space_group_name_H-M   'P 1'
#
loop_
_entity.id
_entity.type
_entity.pdbx_description
1 polymer ?
#
loop_
_entity_poly.entity_id
_entity_poly.type
_entity_poly.pdbx_seq_one_letter_code
_entity_poly.pdbx_strand_id
1 'polypeptide(L)' 'MQCEKRHPTDRFLCSYLSNAAALCFVSVICSSQLEDVQTYCSSKGTEAKRKLCKRAQDDLDACMIAHQKS' A
#
# COMPACT_ATOMS: atom_id res chain seq x y z
N MET A 1 -1.28 16.77 -5.72
CA MET A 1 0.12 17.17 -5.44
C MET A 1 0.94 17.01 -6.70
N GLN A 2 1.46 18.11 -7.27
CA GLN A 2 2.35 18.07 -8.42
C GLN A 2 3.76 18.41 -7.95
N CYS A 3 4.62 17.39 -7.86
CA CYS A 3 6.05 17.61 -7.68
C CYS A 3 6.65 18.05 -9.02
N GLU A 4 7.02 19.32 -9.15
CA GLU A 4 7.81 19.81 -10.28
C GLU A 4 9.19 19.14 -10.24
N LYS A 5 9.52 18.40 -11.30
CA LYS A 5 10.77 17.66 -11.46
C LYS A 5 11.91 18.63 -11.76
N ARG A 6 12.65 19.09 -10.76
CA ARG A 6 13.84 19.93 -10.98
C ARG A 6 15.18 19.22 -10.70
N HIS A 7 15.21 18.10 -9.97
CA HIS A 7 16.44 17.32 -9.74
C HIS A 7 16.21 15.79 -9.58
N PRO A 8 17.18 14.91 -9.94
CA PRO A 8 17.06 13.46 -9.72
C PRO A 8 16.88 13.06 -8.25
N THR A 9 17.47 13.81 -7.31
CA THR A 9 17.25 13.67 -5.86
C THR A 9 15.80 13.96 -5.47
N ASP A 10 15.17 14.95 -6.10
CA ASP A 10 13.77 15.31 -5.88
C ASP A 10 12.84 14.20 -6.34
N ARG A 11 13.24 13.39 -7.33
CA ARG A 11 12.46 12.23 -7.79
C ARG A 11 12.34 11.16 -6.71
N PHE A 12 13.45 10.86 -6.02
CA PHE A 12 13.44 9.90 -4.91
C PHE A 12 12.62 10.44 -3.73
N LEU A 13 12.83 11.71 -3.37
CA LEU A 13 12.08 12.38 -2.30
C LEU A 13 10.58 12.42 -2.60
N CYS A 14 10.18 12.76 -3.83
CA CYS A 14 8.77 12.79 -4.21
C CYS A 14 8.14 11.40 -4.26
N SER A 15 8.87 10.38 -4.73
CA SER A 15 8.40 8.99 -4.68
C SER A 15 8.21 8.51 -3.25
N TYR A 16 9.17 8.81 -2.37
CA TYR A 16 9.07 8.50 -0.95
C TYR A 16 7.88 9.20 -0.30
N LEU A 17 7.71 10.50 -0.56
CA LEU A 17 6.60 11.28 -0.04
C LEU A 17 5.26 10.81 -0.58
N SER A 18 5.16 10.49 -1.87
CA SER A 18 3.92 9.96 -2.46
C SER A 18 3.57 8.59 -1.89
N ASN A 19 4.57 7.74 -1.68
CA ASN A 19 4.37 6.43 -1.06
C ASN A 19 3.97 6.56 0.40
N ALA A 20 4.62 7.43 1.16
CA ALA A 20 4.28 7.71 2.56
C ALA A 20 2.87 8.29 2.68
N ALA A 21 2.49 9.23 1.81
CA ALA A 21 1.14 9.79 1.76
C ALA A 21 0.11 8.72 1.40
N ALA A 22 0.38 7.89 0.39
CA ALA A 22 -0.49 6.78 0.01
C ALA A 22 -0.68 5.81 1.19
N LEU A 23 0.40 5.41 1.85
CA LEU A 23 0.34 4.55 3.04
C LEU A 23 -0.46 5.19 4.18
N CYS A 24 -0.33 6.49 4.41
CA CYS A 24 -1.15 7.21 5.39
C CYS A 24 -2.64 7.14 5.02
N PHE A 25 -3.01 7.45 3.78
CA PHE A 25 -4.40 7.35 3.33
C PHE A 25 -4.95 5.93 3.48
N VAL A 26 -4.18 4.92 3.05
CA VAL A 26 -4.58 3.51 3.18
C VAL A 26 -4.75 3.13 4.65
N SER A 27 -3.87 3.59 5.54
CA SER A 27 -3.96 3.30 6.99
C SER A 27 -5.19 3.91 7.66
N VAL A 28 -5.76 4.98 7.10
CA VAL A 28 -6.97 5.62 7.60
C VAL A 28 -8.23 4.94 7.04
N ILE A 29 -8.20 4.59 5.75
CA ILE A 29 -9.38 4.10 5.02
C ILE A 29 -9.54 2.58 5.15
N CYS A 30 -8.45 1.82 5.01
CA CYS A 30 -8.41 0.36 4.94
C CYS A 30 -7.45 -0.22 5.99
N SER A 31 -7.54 0.24 7.23
CA SER A 31 -6.60 -0.10 8.31
C SER A 31 -6.46 -1.61 8.53
N SER A 32 -7.59 -2.33 8.64
CA SER A 32 -7.62 -3.78 8.86
C SER A 32 -6.96 -4.55 7.72
N GLN A 33 -7.27 -4.20 6.45
CA GLN A 33 -6.70 -4.88 5.30
C GLN A 33 -5.19 -4.59 5.17
N LEU A 34 -4.77 -3.39 5.56
CA LEU A 34 -3.36 -3.03 5.61
C LEU A 34 -2.58 -3.82 6.67
N GLU A 35 -3.15 -4.02 7.86
CA GLU A 35 -2.57 -4.86 8.93
C GLU A 35 -2.43 -6.32 8.49
N ASP A 36 -3.43 -6.86 7.78
CA ASP A 36 -3.38 -8.21 7.23
C ASP A 36 -2.23 -8.36 6.22
N VAL A 37 -2.05 -7.37 5.33
CA VAL A 37 -0.91 -7.36 4.39
C VAL A 37 0.41 -7.32 5.15
N GLN A 38 0.56 -6.47 6.16
CA GLN A 38 1.79 -6.42 6.97
C GLN A 38 2.06 -7.75 7.70
N THR A 39 1.01 -8.41 8.17
CA THR A 39 1.09 -9.69 8.88
C THR A 39 1.48 -10.85 7.95
N TYR A 40 0.80 -10.98 6.81
CA TYR A 40 0.97 -12.14 5.93
C TYR A 40 2.09 -11.98 4.89
N CYS A 41 2.41 -10.76 4.48
CA CYS A 41 3.40 -10.50 3.41
C CYS A 41 4.81 -10.14 3.90
N SER A 42 5.05 -10.08 5.22
CA SER A 42 6.33 -9.65 5.81
C SER A 42 7.51 -10.63 5.63
N SER A 43 7.29 -11.87 5.16
CA SER A 43 8.37 -12.86 5.03
C SER A 43 8.22 -13.82 3.85
N LYS A 44 9.34 -14.43 3.42
CA LYS A 44 9.36 -15.62 2.56
C LYS A 44 8.78 -16.82 3.31
N GLY A 45 7.47 -16.83 3.48
CA GLY A 45 6.74 -17.87 4.20
C GLY A 45 6.52 -19.15 3.38
N THR A 46 5.88 -20.11 4.03
CA THR A 46 5.34 -21.33 3.41
C THR A 46 4.36 -20.98 2.28
N GLU A 47 4.05 -21.95 1.41
CA GLU A 47 3.05 -21.75 0.35
C GLU A 47 1.70 -21.24 0.91
N ALA A 48 1.30 -21.72 2.09
CA ALA A 48 0.10 -21.25 2.78
C ALA A 48 0.18 -19.75 3.14
N LYS A 49 1.32 -19.28 3.68
CA LYS A 49 1.51 -17.85 3.94
C LYS A 49 1.48 -17.01 2.66
N ARG A 50 1.98 -17.53 1.53
CA ARG A 50 1.90 -16.82 0.23
C ARG A 50 0.45 -16.69 -0.25
N LYS A 51 -0.37 -17.73 -0.08
CA LYS A 51 -1.81 -17.67 -0.40
C LYS A 51 -2.53 -16.66 0.48
N LEU A 52 -2.22 -16.62 1.79
CA LEU A 52 -2.78 -15.63 2.71
C LEU A 52 -2.34 -14.21 2.37
N CYS A 53 -1.06 -13.99 2.04
CA CYS A 53 -0.57 -12.70 1.57
C CYS A 53 -1.30 -12.25 0.29
N LYS A 54 -1.47 -13.16 -0.67
CA LYS A 54 -2.21 -12.83 -1.90
C LYS A 54 -3.66 -12.44 -1.61
N ARG A 55 -4.34 -13.19 -0.74
CA ARG A 55 -5.70 -12.86 -0.32
C ARG A 55 -5.78 -11.50 0.38
N ALA A 56 -4.86 -11.21 1.31
CA ALA A 56 -4.80 -9.93 1.99
C ALA A 56 -4.58 -8.75 1.01
N GLN A 57 -3.78 -8.94 -0.04
CA GLN A 57 -3.62 -7.96 -1.10
C GLN A 57 -4.91 -7.73 -1.89
N ASP A 58 -5.61 -8.81 -2.26
CA ASP A 58 -6.88 -8.73 -2.99
C ASP A 58 -7.97 -8.02 -2.15
N ASP A 59 -8.02 -8.30 -0.84
CA ASP A 59 -8.95 -7.66 0.09
C ASP A 59 -8.63 -6.16 0.27
N LEU A 60 -7.34 -5.78 0.31
CA LEU A 60 -6.90 -4.39 0.36
C LEU A 60 -7.28 -3.62 -0.91
N ASP A 61 -7.05 -4.22 -2.08
CA ASP A 61 -7.43 -3.64 -3.37
C ASP A 61 -8.95 -3.42 -3.45
N ALA A 62 -9.74 -4.40 -2.99
CA ALA A 62 -11.19 -4.28 -2.93
C ALA A 62 -11.66 -3.11 -2.06
N CYS A 63 -11.06 -2.95 -0.87
CA CYS A 63 -11.35 -1.82 0.01
C CYS A 63 -11.01 -0.48 -0.65
N MET A 64 -9.83 -0.35 -1.25
CA MET A 64 -9.43 0.87 -1.96
C MET A 64 -10.36 1.21 -3.11
N ILE A 65 -10.77 0.22 -3.91
CA ILE A 65 -11.71 0.42 -5.02
C ILE A 65 -13.08 0.87 -4.51
N ALA A 66 -13.56 0.31 -3.39
CA ALA A 66 -14.83 0.71 -2.81
C ALA A 66 -14.83 2.19 -2.39
N HIS A 67 -13.73 2.67 -1.81
CA HIS A 67 -13.56 4.07 -1.42
C HIS A 67 -13.23 5.02 -2.58
N GLN A 68 -12.67 4.53 -3.68
CA GLN A 68 -12.42 5.33 -4.89
C GLN A 68 -13.71 5.63 -5.68
N LYS A 69 -14.73 4.78 -5.56
CA LYS A 69 -16.02 4.91 -6.26
C LYS A 69 -17.07 5.69 -5.48
N SER A 70 -16.76 6.18 -4.28
CA SER A 70 -17.64 7.00 -3.45
C SER A 70 -17.37 8.49 -3.64
#